data_AF-A0A258C180-F1
#
_entry.id   AF-A0A258C180-F1
#
_cell.length_a   1.000
_cell.length_b   1.000
_cell.length_c   1.000
_cell.angle_alpha   90.00
_cell.angle_beta   90.00
_cell.angle_gamma   90.00
#
_symmetry.space_group_name_H-M   'P 1'
#
loop_
_entity.id
_entity.type
_entity.pdbx_description
1 polymer ?
#
loop_
_entity_poly.entity_id
_entity_poly.type
_entity_poly.pdbx_seq_one_letter_code
_entity_poly.pdbx_strand_id
1 'polypeptide(L)'
;MIKVNGIHHIAIMAADIREHIAFFSDVLGCKLSAIFDMHGVPGGVHAFLHMDDHSYFSVVELPAVKDIPIQLGITHAGTGADPSAPGTMQHLAFRVDTPEELLAIRDRIRKKGINVIGPLDHAMCQSIYFAGPDQLTLEVACSEEAINPEAWIDPAVIARLGISAEDLARYKNPDPYAGEGGKVTQPPYDPAKPHQAYPEPMYKAMLAAPDEVITQSAKFEPPVKLAS
;
A
#
# COMPACT_ATOMS: atom_id res chain seq x y z
N MET A 1 13.76 -15.49 -13.29
CA MET A 1 13.92 -14.90 -11.96
C MET A 1 12.54 -14.55 -11.45
N ILE A 2 12.17 -15.02 -10.27
CA ILE A 2 10.89 -14.66 -9.64
C ILE A 2 11.07 -13.38 -8.84
N LYS A 3 10.11 -12.46 -8.95
CA LYS A 3 10.00 -11.24 -8.14
C LYS A 3 8.55 -10.81 -8.05
N VAL A 4 8.21 -9.97 -7.07
CA VAL A 4 6.94 -9.25 -7.07
C VAL A 4 6.84 -8.34 -8.31
N ASN A 5 5.64 -8.16 -8.85
CA ASN A 5 5.40 -7.46 -10.11
C ASN A 5 4.35 -6.32 -10.01
N GLY A 6 3.82 -6.06 -8.82
CA GLY A 6 2.83 -5.01 -8.57
C GLY A 6 2.37 -5.01 -7.12
N ILE A 7 1.55 -4.04 -6.76
CA ILE A 7 0.84 -4.03 -5.48
C ILE A 7 -0.45 -4.83 -5.65
N HIS A 8 -0.58 -5.93 -4.90
CA HIS A 8 -1.81 -6.72 -4.90
C HIS A 8 -2.95 -5.99 -4.17
N HIS A 9 -2.64 -5.41 -3.01
CA HIS A 9 -3.45 -4.37 -2.38
C HIS A 9 -2.64 -3.61 -1.36
N ILE A 10 -3.12 -2.41 -1.01
CA ILE A 10 -2.70 -1.66 0.17
C ILE A 10 -3.92 -1.48 1.08
N ALA A 11 -3.75 -1.73 2.38
CA ALA A 11 -4.82 -1.56 3.36
C ALA A 11 -4.50 -0.37 4.26
N ILE A 12 -5.46 0.55 4.42
CA ILE A 12 -5.36 1.65 5.37
C ILE A 12 -6.36 1.46 6.51
N MET A 13 -6.07 2.08 7.65
CA MET A 13 -7.01 2.12 8.76
C MET A 13 -7.94 3.34 8.62
N ALA A 14 -9.23 3.15 8.84
CA ALA A 14 -10.25 4.19 8.76
C ALA A 14 -10.97 4.38 10.10
N ALA A 15 -11.20 5.64 10.48
CA ALA A 15 -12.04 5.99 11.63
C ALA A 15 -13.52 5.61 11.42
N ASP A 16 -14.02 5.77 10.18
CA ASP A 16 -15.32 5.28 9.70
C ASP A 16 -15.14 4.72 8.29
N ILE A 17 -15.29 3.41 8.12
CA ILE A 17 -15.08 2.75 6.82
C ILE A 17 -16.06 3.26 5.75
N ARG A 18 -17.25 3.71 6.14
CA ARG A 18 -18.28 4.19 5.20
C ARG A 18 -17.89 5.53 4.62
N GLU A 19 -17.27 6.41 5.41
CA GLU A 19 -16.76 7.70 4.94
C GLU A 19 -15.69 7.49 3.87
N HIS A 20 -14.75 6.57 4.11
CA HIS A 20 -13.72 6.22 3.13
C HIS A 20 -14.34 5.62 1.87
N ILE A 21 -15.20 4.61 1.99
CA ILE A 21 -15.86 4.00 0.82
C ILE A 21 -16.60 5.08 0.01
N ALA A 22 -17.40 5.91 0.67
CA ALA A 22 -18.15 6.99 0.00
C ALA A 22 -17.21 7.97 -0.71
N PHE A 23 -16.13 8.40 -0.04
CA PHE A 23 -15.14 9.30 -0.60
C PHE A 23 -14.49 8.69 -1.85
N PHE A 24 -13.87 7.52 -1.74
CA PHE A 24 -13.12 6.94 -2.85
C PHE A 24 -14.03 6.56 -4.03
N SER A 25 -15.25 6.10 -3.76
CA SER A 25 -16.24 5.85 -4.81
C SER A 25 -16.72 7.12 -5.51
N ASP A 26 -17.04 8.18 -4.76
CA ASP A 26 -17.58 9.40 -5.38
C ASP A 26 -16.49 10.28 -6.00
N VAL A 27 -15.36 10.42 -5.32
CA VAL A 27 -14.27 11.33 -5.70
C VAL A 27 -13.38 10.71 -6.76
N LEU A 28 -12.94 9.46 -6.58
CA LEU A 28 -12.02 8.79 -7.52
C LEU A 28 -12.70 7.78 -8.43
N GLY A 29 -13.98 7.46 -8.21
CA GLY A 29 -14.73 6.54 -9.06
C GLY A 29 -14.48 5.06 -8.76
N CYS A 30 -13.86 4.73 -7.63
CA CYS A 30 -13.53 3.36 -7.27
C CYS A 30 -14.81 2.54 -6.95
N LYS A 31 -14.89 1.32 -7.47
CA LYS A 31 -16.02 0.42 -7.21
C LYS A 31 -15.76 -0.42 -5.95
N LEU A 32 -16.75 -0.57 -5.08
CA LEU A 32 -16.67 -1.53 -3.98
C LEU A 32 -16.79 -2.95 -4.51
N SER A 33 -15.72 -3.74 -4.32
CA SER A 33 -15.65 -5.15 -4.73
C SER A 33 -16.03 -6.10 -3.61
N ALA A 34 -15.66 -5.79 -2.37
CA ALA A 34 -15.94 -6.62 -1.21
C ALA A 34 -16.04 -5.79 0.05
N ILE A 35 -16.87 -6.24 0.99
CA ILE A 35 -16.93 -5.77 2.37
C ILE A 35 -17.39 -6.93 3.26
N PHE A 36 -16.65 -7.20 4.33
CA PHE A 36 -16.91 -8.35 5.21
C PHE A 36 -16.25 -8.17 6.59
N ASP A 37 -16.68 -8.97 7.56
CA ASP A 37 -16.01 -9.08 8.85
C ASP A 37 -14.58 -9.61 8.64
N MET A 38 -13.59 -8.85 9.12
CA MET A 38 -12.19 -9.15 8.91
C MET A 38 -11.83 -10.53 9.46
N HIS A 39 -11.26 -11.37 8.60
CA HIS A 39 -10.95 -12.76 8.91
C HIS A 39 -10.09 -12.90 10.18
N GLY A 40 -10.64 -13.57 11.19
CA GLY A 40 -9.94 -13.84 12.44
C GLY A 40 -9.72 -12.63 13.36
N VAL A 41 -10.33 -11.47 13.07
CA VAL A 41 -10.16 -10.25 13.86
C VAL A 41 -11.51 -9.80 14.45
N PRO A 42 -11.75 -10.00 15.75
CA PRO A 42 -13.02 -9.65 16.39
C PRO A 42 -13.38 -8.16 16.21
N GLY A 43 -14.56 -7.92 15.63
CA GLY A 43 -15.09 -6.57 15.40
C GLY A 43 -14.38 -5.77 14.31
N GLY A 44 -13.42 -6.38 13.59
CA GLY A 44 -12.79 -5.75 12.44
C GLY A 44 -13.67 -5.85 11.20
N VAL A 45 -13.69 -4.80 10.38
CA VAL A 45 -14.35 -4.77 9.07
C VAL A 45 -13.30 -4.49 8.01
N HIS A 46 -13.38 -5.18 6.88
CA HIS A 46 -12.43 -5.07 5.78
C HIS A 46 -13.18 -4.89 4.47
N ALA A 47 -12.88 -3.83 3.74
CA ALA A 47 -13.44 -3.52 2.43
C ALA A 47 -12.35 -3.41 1.36
N PHE A 48 -12.71 -3.76 0.12
CA PHE A 48 -11.84 -3.68 -1.05
C PHE A 48 -12.50 -2.83 -2.13
N LEU A 49 -11.80 -1.78 -2.55
CA LEU A 49 -12.14 -0.93 -3.67
C LEU A 49 -11.30 -1.33 -4.89
N HIS A 50 -11.95 -1.54 -6.02
CA HIS A 50 -11.36 -2.01 -7.26
C HIS A 50 -10.49 -0.94 -7.94
N MET A 51 -9.22 -1.25 -8.19
CA MET A 51 -8.35 -0.46 -9.07
C MET A 51 -8.19 -1.17 -10.41
N ASP A 52 -7.82 -2.46 -10.37
CA ASP A 52 -7.83 -3.39 -11.49
C ASP A 52 -8.14 -4.83 -11.01
N ASP A 53 -8.15 -5.82 -11.91
CA ASP A 53 -8.49 -7.22 -11.57
C ASP A 53 -7.50 -7.89 -10.60
N HIS A 54 -6.31 -7.32 -10.42
CA HIS A 54 -5.22 -7.84 -9.58
C HIS A 54 -4.70 -6.83 -8.54
N SER A 55 -5.31 -5.65 -8.45
CA SER A 55 -4.91 -4.54 -7.59
C SER A 55 -6.13 -3.88 -6.94
N TYR A 56 -6.09 -3.77 -5.62
CA TYR A 56 -7.19 -3.22 -4.84
C TYR A 56 -6.68 -2.19 -3.82
N PHE A 57 -7.49 -1.18 -3.57
CA PHE A 57 -7.31 -0.31 -2.42
C PHE A 57 -8.22 -0.80 -1.30
N SER A 58 -7.64 -1.19 -0.17
CA SER A 58 -8.36 -1.74 0.96
C SER A 58 -8.51 -0.71 2.08
N VAL A 59 -9.67 -0.77 2.73
CA VAL A 59 -9.99 0.01 3.92
C VAL A 59 -10.36 -0.94 5.04
N VAL A 60 -9.75 -0.75 6.21
CA VAL A 60 -9.97 -1.54 7.42
C VAL A 60 -10.47 -0.63 8.54
N GLU A 61 -11.48 -1.08 9.28
CA GLU A 61 -11.93 -0.43 10.50
C GLU A 61 -11.85 -1.43 11.65
N LEU A 62 -11.21 -1.04 12.76
CA LEU A 62 -11.12 -1.81 13.99
C LEU A 62 -11.77 -1.03 15.15
N PRO A 63 -12.38 -1.67 16.17
CA PRO A 63 -13.18 -0.98 17.19
C PRO A 63 -12.50 0.17 17.94
N ALA A 64 -11.17 0.11 18.10
CA ALA A 64 -10.39 1.10 18.83
C ALA A 64 -9.82 2.24 17.95
N VAL A 65 -9.93 2.16 16.61
CA VAL A 65 -9.25 3.10 15.71
C VAL A 65 -9.69 4.54 15.94
N LYS A 66 -11.00 4.77 16.10
CA LYS A 66 -11.58 6.11 16.27
C LYS A 66 -11.08 6.86 17.51
N ASP A 67 -10.55 6.13 18.50
CA ASP A 67 -10.04 6.69 19.74
C ASP A 67 -8.54 7.02 19.63
N ILE A 68 -7.88 6.68 18.51
CA ILE A 68 -6.48 7.00 18.23
C ILE A 68 -6.40 8.39 17.58
N PRO A 69 -5.75 9.38 18.22
CA PRO A 69 -5.69 10.73 17.66
C PRO A 69 -4.75 10.81 16.46
N ILE A 70 -5.19 11.53 15.43
CA ILE A 70 -4.32 11.96 14.33
C ILE A 70 -3.35 13.02 14.85
N GLN A 71 -2.06 12.76 14.67
CA GLN A 71 -0.96 13.68 14.94
C GLN A 71 -0.10 13.83 13.68
N LEU A 72 -0.09 15.04 13.10
CA LEU A 72 0.76 15.38 11.95
C LEU A 72 2.23 15.32 12.36
N GLY A 73 3.10 14.82 11.47
CA GLY A 73 4.51 14.58 11.78
C GLY A 73 4.78 13.24 12.49
N ILE A 74 3.74 12.55 12.97
CA ILE A 74 3.86 11.31 13.74
C ILE A 74 3.04 10.19 13.07
N THR A 75 1.72 10.30 13.09
CA THR A 75 0.83 9.28 12.51
C THR A 75 0.53 9.53 11.03
N HIS A 76 0.57 10.80 10.62
CA HIS A 76 0.24 11.28 9.28
C HIS A 76 1.25 12.34 8.86
N ALA A 77 1.56 12.42 7.58
CA ALA A 77 2.47 13.45 7.06
C ALA A 77 1.79 14.82 6.94
N GLY A 78 0.52 14.84 6.53
CA GLY A 78 -0.23 16.06 6.24
C GLY A 78 0.03 16.60 4.82
N THR A 79 1.26 16.48 4.31
CA THR A 79 1.60 16.78 2.91
C THR A 79 2.60 15.77 2.35
N GLY A 80 2.76 15.74 1.02
CA GLY A 80 3.75 14.90 0.35
C GLY A 80 5.21 15.31 0.61
N ALA A 81 5.46 16.43 1.28
CA ALA A 81 6.80 16.91 1.63
C ALA A 81 7.14 16.75 3.12
N ASP A 82 6.15 16.43 3.96
CA ASP A 82 6.30 16.43 5.42
C ASP A 82 6.57 15.02 5.97
N PRO A 83 7.17 14.91 7.17
CA PRO A 83 7.51 13.61 7.77
C PRO A 83 6.30 12.93 8.43
N SER A 84 6.41 11.63 8.62
CA SER A 84 5.62 10.82 9.57
C SER A 84 6.54 9.79 10.22
N ALA A 85 6.07 9.02 11.20
CA ALA A 85 6.88 8.03 11.88
C ALA A 85 7.49 7.01 10.89
N PRO A 86 8.70 6.48 11.15
CA PRO A 86 9.29 5.47 10.28
C PRO A 86 8.36 4.26 10.11
N GLY A 87 8.11 3.87 8.87
CA GLY A 87 7.24 2.74 8.52
C GLY A 87 5.75 3.08 8.37
N THR A 88 5.32 4.31 8.64
CA THR A 88 3.96 4.75 8.30
C THR A 88 3.86 5.21 6.84
N MET A 89 2.64 5.24 6.30
CA MET A 89 2.39 5.74 4.96
C MET A 89 2.48 7.27 4.93
N GLN A 90 3.39 7.81 4.13
CA GLN A 90 3.59 9.26 4.00
C GLN A 90 2.57 9.89 3.04
N HIS A 91 2.43 9.31 1.84
CA HIS A 91 1.37 9.60 0.87
C HIS A 91 1.04 8.34 0.07
N LEU A 92 -0.09 8.36 -0.64
CA LEU A 92 -0.49 7.33 -1.59
C LEU A 92 -0.79 7.93 -2.96
N ALA A 93 -0.10 7.46 -3.98
CA ALA A 93 -0.33 7.82 -5.37
C ALA A 93 -1.12 6.74 -6.11
N PHE A 94 -2.25 7.12 -6.71
CA PHE A 94 -3.00 6.30 -7.66
C PHE A 94 -2.53 6.58 -9.09
N ARG A 95 -2.61 5.57 -9.96
CA ARG A 95 -2.22 5.70 -11.37
C ARG A 95 -3.41 6.04 -12.25
N VAL A 96 -3.20 6.91 -13.22
CA VAL A 96 -3.95 6.99 -14.48
C VAL A 96 -2.98 6.87 -15.65
N ASP A 97 -3.48 6.50 -16.83
CA ASP A 97 -2.60 6.05 -17.91
C ASP A 97 -2.11 7.22 -18.78
N THR A 98 -2.86 8.33 -18.85
CA THR A 98 -2.47 9.49 -19.69
C THR A 98 -2.58 10.84 -18.97
N PRO A 99 -1.87 11.88 -19.46
CA PRO A 99 -2.02 13.25 -18.98
C PRO A 99 -3.46 13.79 -19.08
N GLU A 100 -4.20 13.41 -20.11
CA GLU A 100 -5.61 13.80 -20.27
C GLU A 100 -6.49 13.18 -19.17
N GLU A 101 -6.25 11.92 -18.82
CA GLU A 101 -6.95 11.25 -17.71
C GLU A 101 -6.59 11.90 -16.36
N LEU A 102 -5.33 12.30 -16.17
CA LEU A 102 -4.91 13.04 -14.98
C LEU A 102 -5.68 14.36 -14.82
N LEU A 103 -5.84 15.11 -15.92
CA LEU A 103 -6.64 16.33 -15.94
C LEU A 103 -8.13 16.04 -15.70
N ALA A 104 -8.67 14.95 -16.26
CA ALA A 104 -10.06 14.55 -16.06
C ALA A 104 -10.35 14.18 -14.59
N ILE A 105 -9.45 13.44 -13.94
CA ILE A 105 -9.57 13.11 -12.51
C ILE A 105 -9.43 14.34 -11.64
N ARG A 106 -8.47 15.24 -11.93
CA ARG A 106 -8.38 16.54 -11.25
C ARG A 106 -9.70 17.30 -11.29
N ASP A 107 -10.33 17.38 -12.46
CA ASP A 107 -11.60 18.09 -12.64
C ASP A 107 -12.74 17.40 -11.90
N ARG A 108 -12.75 16.05 -11.89
CA ARG A 108 -13.69 15.27 -11.08
C ARG A 108 -13.55 15.62 -9.60
N ILE A 109 -12.34 15.59 -9.04
CA ILE A 109 -12.06 15.90 -7.63
C ILE A 109 -12.53 17.33 -7.30
N ARG A 110 -12.18 18.32 -8.14
CA ARG A 110 -12.59 19.72 -7.94
C ARG A 110 -14.10 19.92 -8.03
N LYS A 111 -14.81 19.20 -8.92
CA LYS A 111 -16.28 19.22 -8.99
C LYS A 111 -16.95 18.70 -7.72
N LYS A 112 -16.24 17.92 -6.90
CA LYS A 112 -16.68 17.48 -5.58
C LYS A 112 -16.33 18.46 -4.45
N GLY A 113 -15.79 19.63 -4.79
CA GLY A 113 -15.43 20.67 -3.82
C GLY A 113 -14.09 20.45 -3.12
N ILE A 114 -13.27 19.52 -3.59
CA ILE A 114 -11.96 19.21 -3.01
C ILE A 114 -10.87 20.00 -3.72
N ASN A 115 -10.00 20.64 -2.93
CA ASN A 115 -8.87 21.39 -3.45
C ASN A 115 -7.79 20.44 -3.99
N VAL A 116 -7.23 20.79 -5.15
CA VAL A 116 -6.20 19.99 -5.81
C VAL A 116 -5.02 20.88 -6.21
N ILE A 117 -3.82 20.48 -5.80
CA ILE A 117 -2.54 21.08 -6.20
C ILE A 117 -2.02 20.38 -7.45
N GLY A 118 -1.58 21.15 -8.44
CA GLY A 118 -1.04 20.64 -9.70
C GLY A 118 -1.98 20.78 -10.91
N PRO A 119 -1.63 20.18 -12.07
CA PRO A 119 -0.53 19.21 -12.22
C PRO A 119 0.87 19.75 -11.91
N LEU A 120 1.69 18.93 -11.26
CA LEU A 120 3.11 19.15 -11.04
C LEU A 120 3.89 18.27 -12.02
N ASP A 121 5.02 18.79 -12.50
CA ASP A 121 5.94 18.06 -13.36
C ASP A 121 7.16 17.64 -12.53
N HIS A 122 7.28 16.34 -12.29
CA HIS A 122 8.42 15.73 -11.58
C HIS A 122 9.51 15.24 -12.54
N ALA A 123 9.41 15.58 -13.83
CA ALA A 123 10.20 15.12 -14.98
C ALA A 123 10.15 13.60 -15.25
N MET A 124 9.87 12.76 -14.25
CA MET A 124 9.61 11.31 -14.39
C MET A 124 8.11 10.96 -14.50
N CYS A 125 7.26 11.88 -14.03
CA CYS A 125 5.81 11.75 -14.05
C CYS A 125 5.17 13.13 -13.91
N GLN A 126 3.89 13.20 -14.26
CA GLN A 126 3.03 14.31 -13.88
C GLN A 126 2.07 13.84 -12.80
N SER A 127 1.77 14.70 -11.83
CA SER A 127 0.86 14.33 -10.76
C SER A 127 0.07 15.49 -10.17
N ILE A 128 -0.97 15.16 -9.41
CA ILE A 128 -1.80 16.08 -8.65
C ILE A 128 -1.90 15.60 -7.21
N TYR A 129 -1.93 16.53 -6.25
CA TYR A 129 -2.05 16.23 -4.81
C TYR A 129 -3.32 16.81 -4.20
N PHE A 130 -3.95 16.08 -3.29
CA PHE A 130 -5.18 16.45 -2.61
C PHE A 130 -5.34 15.69 -1.28
N ALA A 131 -6.24 16.16 -0.41
CA ALA A 131 -6.51 15.51 0.86
C ALA A 131 -7.64 14.48 0.74
N GLY A 132 -7.52 13.37 1.47
CA GLY A 132 -8.59 12.40 1.70
C GLY A 132 -9.15 12.46 3.12
N PRO A 133 -10.11 11.57 3.44
CA PRO A 133 -10.60 11.37 4.81
C PRO A 133 -9.45 11.04 5.77
N ASP A 134 -9.64 11.27 7.07
CA ASP A 134 -8.63 11.03 8.11
C ASP A 134 -7.26 11.67 7.81
N GLN A 135 -7.24 12.83 7.13
CA GLN A 135 -6.01 13.57 6.80
C GLN A 135 -5.05 12.79 5.90
N LEU A 136 -5.55 11.85 5.09
CA LEU A 136 -4.74 11.16 4.09
C LEU A 136 -4.16 12.16 3.08
N THR A 137 -2.86 12.04 2.83
CA THR A 137 -2.18 12.70 1.71
C THR A 137 -2.32 11.83 0.47
N LEU A 138 -3.12 12.27 -0.50
CA LEU A 138 -3.40 11.53 -1.72
C LEU A 138 -2.79 12.20 -2.95
N GLU A 139 -2.41 11.36 -3.90
CA GLU A 139 -1.86 11.75 -5.19
C GLU A 139 -2.53 10.95 -6.31
N VAL A 140 -2.68 11.56 -7.50
CA VAL A 140 -2.87 10.82 -8.75
C VAL A 140 -1.73 11.18 -9.67
N ALA A 141 -1.10 10.19 -10.29
CA ALA A 141 0.05 10.36 -11.16
C ALA A 141 -0.11 9.60 -12.48
N CYS A 142 0.51 10.12 -13.54
CA CYS A 142 0.69 9.45 -14.81
C CYS A 142 2.15 9.54 -15.27
N SER A 143 2.64 8.47 -15.89
CA SER A 143 3.98 8.39 -16.49
C SER A 143 3.84 7.88 -17.92
N GLU A 144 4.41 8.59 -18.87
CA GLU A 144 4.44 8.16 -20.29
C GLU A 144 5.42 7.02 -20.52
N GLU A 145 6.50 6.97 -19.74
CA GLU A 145 7.57 5.99 -19.87
C GLU A 145 7.99 5.43 -18.50
N ALA A 146 8.67 4.28 -18.52
CA ALA A 146 9.31 3.75 -17.33
C ALA A 146 10.52 4.60 -16.94
N ILE A 147 10.77 4.73 -15.63
CA ILE A 147 11.93 5.47 -15.11
C ILE A 147 13.23 4.83 -15.61
N ASN A 148 14.07 5.62 -16.29
CA ASN A 148 15.41 5.21 -16.69
C ASN A 148 16.39 5.29 -15.50
N PRO A 149 16.87 4.17 -14.95
CA PRO A 149 17.75 4.20 -13.78
C PRO A 149 19.10 4.86 -14.04
N GLU A 150 19.60 4.90 -15.28
CA GLU A 150 20.86 5.59 -15.60
C GLU A 150 20.72 7.12 -15.53
N ALA A 151 19.50 7.64 -15.70
CA ALA A 151 19.20 9.07 -15.58
C ALA A 151 18.80 9.47 -14.16
N TRP A 152 18.20 8.54 -13.39
CA TRP A 152 17.52 8.85 -12.13
C TRP A 152 18.22 8.35 -10.86
N ILE A 153 19.30 7.58 -10.98
CA ILE A 153 20.16 7.23 -9.85
C ILE A 153 21.30 8.26 -9.79
N ASP A 154 21.12 9.31 -8.99
CA ASP A 154 22.09 10.40 -8.83
C ASP A 154 23.35 9.96 -8.05
N PRO A 155 24.55 9.95 -8.66
CA PRO A 155 25.79 9.59 -7.98
C PRO A 155 26.13 10.47 -6.78
N ALA A 156 25.76 11.75 -6.78
CA ALA A 156 25.99 12.65 -5.66
C ALA A 156 25.13 12.27 -4.45
N VAL A 157 23.89 11.81 -4.69
CA VAL A 157 23.01 11.29 -3.64
C VAL A 157 23.55 9.96 -3.11
N ILE A 158 23.98 9.04 -3.98
CA ILE A 158 24.63 7.79 -3.57
C ILE A 158 25.82 8.06 -2.64
N ALA A 159 26.71 8.98 -3.03
CA ALA A 159 27.87 9.35 -2.23
C ALA A 159 27.47 9.96 -0.87
N ARG A 160 26.48 10.85 -0.85
CA ARG A 160 25.97 11.46 0.39
C ARG A 160 25.35 10.44 1.35
N LEU A 161 24.73 9.38 0.82
CA LEU A 161 24.15 8.30 1.61
C LEU A 161 25.19 7.24 2.05
N GLY A 162 26.43 7.32 1.58
CA GLY A 162 27.48 6.34 1.89
C GLY A 162 27.24 4.96 1.29
N ILE A 163 26.46 4.86 0.21
CA ILE A 163 26.19 3.60 -0.49
C ILE A 163 27.45 3.21 -1.28
N SER A 164 27.99 2.02 -1.01
CA SER A 164 29.18 1.53 -1.70
C SER A 164 28.89 1.18 -3.16
N ALA A 165 29.92 1.13 -4.00
CA ALA A 165 29.78 0.69 -5.39
C ALA A 165 29.28 -0.77 -5.49
N GLU A 166 29.68 -1.62 -4.54
CA GLU A 166 29.21 -3.01 -4.44
C GLU A 166 27.72 -3.07 -4.09
N ASP A 167 27.29 -2.32 -3.07
CA ASP A 167 25.89 -2.26 -2.69
C ASP A 167 25.02 -1.70 -3.83
N LEU A 168 25.47 -0.63 -4.49
CA LEU A 168 24.75 -0.06 -5.63
C LEU A 168 24.60 -1.08 -6.77
N ALA A 169 25.66 -1.83 -7.09
CA ALA A 169 25.61 -2.87 -8.10
C ALA A 169 24.59 -3.97 -7.75
N ARG A 170 24.55 -4.39 -6.47
CA ARG A 170 23.57 -5.36 -5.95
C ARG A 170 22.14 -4.82 -5.95
N TYR A 171 21.93 -3.55 -5.63
CA TYR A 171 20.59 -2.94 -5.66
C TYR A 171 20.03 -2.81 -7.08
N LYS A 172 20.89 -2.44 -8.04
CA LYS A 172 20.51 -2.38 -9.47
C LYS A 172 20.27 -3.77 -10.05
N ASN A 173 20.97 -4.79 -9.55
CA ASN A 173 20.89 -6.17 -10.05
C ASN A 173 20.72 -7.16 -8.88
N PRO A 174 19.52 -7.25 -8.29
CA PRO A 174 19.27 -8.19 -7.19
C PRO A 174 19.55 -9.64 -7.61
N ASP A 175 19.96 -10.46 -6.64
CA ASP A 175 20.32 -11.86 -6.89
C ASP A 175 19.19 -12.63 -7.58
N PRO A 176 19.48 -13.38 -8.66
CA PRO A 176 18.46 -14.16 -9.34
C PRO A 176 18.01 -15.35 -8.50
N TYR A 177 16.71 -15.46 -8.26
CA TYR A 177 16.10 -16.65 -7.68
C TYR A 177 15.11 -17.29 -8.66
N ALA A 178 15.21 -18.60 -8.86
CA ALA A 178 14.31 -19.36 -9.73
C ALA A 178 13.13 -19.99 -8.96
N GLY A 179 13.19 -20.01 -7.63
CA GLY A 179 12.26 -20.74 -6.78
C GLY A 179 12.63 -22.21 -6.62
N GLU A 180 12.17 -22.80 -5.53
CA GLU A 180 12.31 -24.24 -5.24
C GLU A 180 10.95 -24.94 -5.16
N GLY A 181 9.92 -24.35 -5.77
CA GLY A 181 8.57 -24.91 -5.83
C GLY A 181 7.89 -25.05 -4.47
N GLY A 182 8.18 -24.14 -3.53
CA GLY A 182 7.61 -24.15 -2.17
C GLY A 182 8.29 -25.12 -1.20
N LYS A 183 9.47 -25.64 -1.53
CA LYS A 183 10.18 -26.62 -0.67
C LYS A 183 11.08 -26.01 0.40
N VAL A 184 11.37 -24.71 0.31
CA VAL A 184 12.16 -24.01 1.34
C VAL A 184 11.31 -23.88 2.59
N THR A 185 11.76 -24.48 3.69
CA THR A 185 11.06 -24.42 4.98
C THR A 185 11.37 -23.12 5.72
N GLN A 186 10.53 -22.77 6.71
CA GLN A 186 10.83 -21.66 7.61
C GLN A 186 12.23 -21.79 8.24
N PRO A 187 13.03 -20.71 8.28
CA PRO A 187 14.30 -20.72 8.98
C PRO A 187 14.09 -20.73 10.50
N PRO A 188 15.12 -21.09 11.29
CA PRO A 188 15.09 -20.91 12.74
C PRO A 188 14.81 -19.45 13.12
N TYR A 189 14.12 -19.23 14.24
CA TYR A 189 13.90 -17.89 14.79
C TYR A 189 15.24 -17.21 15.12
N ASP A 190 15.47 -16.05 14.50
CA ASP A 190 16.63 -15.19 14.73
C ASP A 190 16.15 -13.78 15.10
N PRO A 191 16.28 -13.34 16.37
CA PRO A 191 15.77 -12.05 16.83
C PRO A 191 16.44 -10.84 16.16
N ALA A 192 17.54 -11.03 15.42
CA ALA A 192 18.15 -9.97 14.63
C ALA A 192 17.44 -9.74 13.28
N LYS A 193 16.47 -10.59 12.90
CA LYS A 193 15.68 -10.45 11.68
C LYS A 193 14.35 -9.74 11.96
N PRO A 194 13.74 -9.11 10.93
CA PRO A 194 12.39 -8.55 11.06
C PRO A 194 11.36 -9.61 11.46
N HIS A 195 10.44 -9.24 12.34
CA HIS A 195 9.39 -10.13 12.85
C HIS A 195 8.05 -9.42 12.94
N GLN A 196 6.97 -10.18 12.74
CA GLN A 196 5.63 -9.71 13.05
C GLN A 196 5.48 -9.58 14.57
N ALA A 197 4.85 -8.50 15.03
CA ALA A 197 4.74 -8.16 16.45
C ALA A 197 3.63 -8.93 17.20
N TYR A 198 3.44 -10.22 16.88
CA TYR A 198 2.56 -11.10 17.64
C TYR A 198 3.14 -11.41 19.02
N PRO A 199 2.31 -11.77 20.02
CA PRO A 199 2.80 -12.38 21.26
C PRO A 199 3.80 -13.50 20.99
N GLU A 200 5.00 -13.39 21.55
CA GLU A 200 6.16 -14.22 21.19
C GLU A 200 5.88 -15.75 21.23
N PRO A 201 5.19 -16.31 22.24
CA PRO A 201 4.90 -17.74 22.26
C PRO A 201 4.03 -18.19 21.08
N MET A 202 3.05 -17.36 20.70
CA MET A 202 2.18 -17.64 19.56
C MET A 202 2.95 -17.51 18.25
N TYR A 203 3.78 -16.48 18.11
CA TYR A 203 4.59 -16.28 16.92
C TYR A 203 5.56 -17.44 16.68
N LYS A 204 6.26 -17.88 17.72
CA LYS A 204 7.17 -19.04 17.63
C LYS A 204 6.44 -20.33 17.28
N ALA A 205 5.22 -20.52 17.79
CA ALA A 205 4.39 -21.67 17.41
C ALA A 205 3.98 -21.61 15.93
N MET A 206 3.64 -20.43 15.40
CA MET A 206 3.32 -20.25 13.98
C MET A 206 4.53 -20.53 13.09
N LEU A 207 5.72 -20.05 13.43
CA LEU A 207 6.95 -20.29 12.66
C LEU A 207 7.36 -21.77 12.61
N ALA A 208 6.99 -22.55 13.63
CA ALA A 208 7.27 -23.98 13.69
C ALA A 208 6.25 -24.83 12.91
N ALA A 209 5.10 -24.26 12.53
CA ALA A 209 4.06 -24.98 11.80
C ALA A 209 4.40 -25.04 10.29
N PRO A 210 4.20 -26.20 9.63
CA PRO A 210 4.29 -26.30 8.17
C PRO A 210 3.26 -25.39 7.47
N ASP A 211 3.60 -24.93 6.26
CA ASP A 211 2.73 -24.06 5.46
C ASP A 211 1.35 -24.68 5.20
N GLU A 212 1.25 -26.00 5.05
CA GLU A 212 -0.02 -26.70 4.87
C GLU A 212 -0.92 -26.58 6.10
N VAL A 213 -0.33 -26.61 7.31
CA VAL A 213 -1.07 -26.45 8.56
C VAL A 213 -1.58 -25.02 8.68
N ILE A 214 -0.75 -24.02 8.37
CA ILE A 214 -1.15 -22.62 8.33
C ILE A 214 -2.28 -22.41 7.31
N THR A 215 -2.12 -22.95 6.10
CA THR A 215 -3.13 -22.84 5.02
C THR A 215 -4.47 -23.44 5.42
N GLN A 216 -4.46 -24.62 6.06
CA GLN A 216 -5.69 -25.26 6.54
C GLN A 216 -6.35 -24.46 7.67
N SER A 217 -5.56 -23.85 8.54
CA SER A 217 -6.08 -23.01 9.63
C SER A 217 -6.66 -21.67 9.17
N ALA A 218 -6.25 -21.18 7.99
CA ALA A 218 -6.64 -19.88 7.43
C ALA A 218 -7.51 -20.02 6.17
N LYS A 219 -8.44 -20.97 6.17
CA LYS A 219 -9.38 -21.19 5.06
C LYS A 219 -10.70 -20.49 5.33
N PHE A 220 -11.00 -19.47 4.51
CA PHE A 220 -12.24 -18.69 4.59
C PHE A 220 -13.08 -18.86 3.32
N GLU A 221 -14.41 -18.80 3.45
CA GLU A 221 -15.35 -18.79 2.33
C GLU A 221 -15.88 -17.37 2.09
N PRO A 222 -16.27 -17.01 0.86
CA PRO A 222 -16.97 -15.75 0.62
C PRO A 222 -18.17 -15.58 1.55
N PRO A 223 -18.42 -14.36 2.07
CA PRO A 223 -19.48 -14.12 3.07
C PRO A 223 -20.89 -14.37 2.52
N VAL A 224 -21.05 -14.33 1.18
CA VAL A 224 -22.32 -14.53 0.49
C VAL A 224 -22.20 -15.73 -0.45
N LYS A 225 -23.08 -16.71 -0.29
CA LYS A 225 -23.20 -17.86 -1.21
C LYS A 225 -24.07 -17.47 -2.40
N LEU A 226 -23.50 -17.51 -3.60
CA LEU A 226 -24.26 -17.26 -4.84
C LEU A 226 -25.20 -18.43 -5.11
N ALA A 227 -26.42 -18.14 -5.57
CA ALA A 227 -27.29 -19.17 -6.13
C ALA A 227 -26.66 -19.67 -7.45
N SER A 228 -26.50 -20.99 -7.55
CA SER A 228 -26.03 -21.70 -8.75
C SER A 228 -27.03 -21.65 -9.89
#